data_AF-A0A9P8T9J2-F1
#
_entry.id   AF-A0A9P8T9J2-F1
#
_cell.length_a   1.000
_cell.length_b   1.000
_cell.length_c   1.000
_cell.angle_alpha   90.00
_cell.angle_beta   90.00
_cell.angle_gamma   90.00
#
_symmetry.space_group_name_H-M   'P 1'
#
loop_
_entity.id
_entity.type
_entity.pdbx_description
1 polymer ?
#
loop_
_entity_poly.entity_id
_entity_poly.type
_entity_poly.pdbx_seq_one_letter_code
_entity_poly.pdbx_strand_id
1 'polypeptide(L)'
;MLSTAATVAVGGHHGVCRRRLAEVVKVCAKAAMPNSQDPIDENSKIFWRWKDLMIKLEEMLLETLCFEVTPANPYRVTLKALRLEEDIPRESEWLRKSKDLFIHCTNTFELTSRVPLMLLHETNVISVLGVVLSCARDGTRVPGEFFAELDTDKDQVWACYEDLVALSRPLATLDTPFQVLPHLPKLTHEQFVRLVGDAAPPTDQALEKNPAPEKKG
;
A
#
# COMPACT_ATOMS: atom_id res chain seq x y z
N MET A 1 14.73 -7.04 -8.70
CA MET A 1 15.35 -5.97 -9.53
C MET A 1 14.86 -5.99 -10.98
N LEU A 2 14.99 -7.09 -11.73
CA LEU A 2 14.49 -7.20 -13.11
C LEU A 2 12.96 -7.00 -13.23
N SER A 3 12.18 -7.57 -12.31
CA SER A 3 10.72 -7.38 -12.26
C SER A 3 10.33 -5.90 -12.02
N THR A 4 11.03 -5.20 -11.13
CA THR A 4 10.76 -3.79 -10.79
C THR A 4 11.05 -2.85 -11.97
N ALA A 5 12.09 -3.15 -12.76
CA ALA A 5 12.42 -2.40 -13.98
C ALA A 5 11.33 -2.51 -15.06
N ALA A 6 10.76 -3.71 -15.24
CA ALA A 6 9.67 -3.94 -16.19
C ALA A 6 8.38 -3.21 -15.77
N THR A 7 8.03 -3.23 -14.47
CA THR A 7 6.86 -2.49 -13.95
C THR A 7 6.99 -0.97 -14.15
N VAL A 8 8.19 -0.40 -13.96
CA VAL A 8 8.43 1.04 -14.19
C VAL A 8 8.32 1.41 -15.67
N ALA A 9 8.73 0.53 -16.59
CA ALA A 9 8.61 0.77 -18.03
C ALA A 9 7.14 0.76 -18.50
N VAL A 10 6.37 -0.26 -18.09
CA VAL A 10 4.94 -0.38 -18.47
C VAL A 10 4.08 0.67 -17.77
N GLY A 11 4.35 0.98 -16.50
CA GLY A 11 3.69 2.04 -15.76
C GLY A 11 3.94 3.45 -16.34
N GLY A 12 5.08 3.67 -17.01
CA GLY A 12 5.39 4.93 -17.70
C GLY A 12 4.68 5.12 -19.05
N HIS A 13 4.11 4.06 -19.63
CA HIS A 13 3.32 4.15 -20.84
C HIS A 13 1.85 4.53 -20.58
N HIS A 14 1.31 4.16 -19.40
CA HIS A 14 -0.08 4.39 -19.02
C HIS A 14 -0.28 5.48 -17.93
N GLY A 15 0.78 5.82 -17.17
CA GLY A 15 0.82 6.99 -16.27
C GLY A 15 1.80 8.06 -16.74
N VAL A 16 1.61 9.30 -16.29
CA VAL A 16 2.19 10.61 -16.72
C VAL A 16 3.74 10.73 -16.78
N CYS A 17 4.51 9.64 -16.74
CA CYS A 17 5.97 9.66 -16.83
C CYS A 17 6.49 8.90 -18.05
N ARG A 18 6.38 9.50 -19.25
CA ARG A 18 7.06 8.99 -20.46
C ARG A 18 8.57 9.20 -20.36
N ARG A 19 9.29 8.22 -19.79
CA ARG A 19 10.75 8.20 -19.83
C ARG A 19 11.23 7.59 -21.15
N ARG A 20 12.30 8.14 -21.73
CA ARG A 20 12.93 7.55 -22.92
C ARG A 20 13.49 6.17 -22.56
N LEU A 21 13.15 5.13 -23.33
CA LEU A 21 13.61 3.75 -23.08
C LEU A 21 15.13 3.66 -22.87
N ALA A 22 15.90 4.42 -23.65
CA ALA A 22 17.36 4.47 -23.50
C ALA A 22 17.82 4.88 -22.10
N GLU A 23 17.16 5.85 -21.47
CA GLU A 23 17.49 6.28 -20.11
C GLU A 23 17.10 5.23 -19.07
N VAL A 24 15.96 4.57 -19.27
CA VAL A 24 15.53 3.46 -18.40
C VAL A 24 16.54 2.31 -18.48
N VAL A 25 16.96 1.92 -19.69
CA VAL A 25 17.96 0.87 -19.91
C VAL A 25 19.27 1.21 -19.21
N LYS A 26 19.79 2.45 -19.36
CA LYS A 26 21.03 2.89 -18.68
C LYS A 26 20.92 2.79 -17.16
N VAL A 27 19.82 3.26 -16.58
CA VAL A 27 19.59 3.22 -15.13
C VAL A 27 19.46 1.78 -14.63
N CYS A 28 18.67 0.94 -15.30
CA CYS A 28 18.47 -0.46 -14.92
C CYS A 28 19.77 -1.28 -15.03
N ALA A 29 20.52 -1.09 -16.12
CA ALA A 29 21.79 -1.77 -16.31
C ALA A 29 22.83 -1.34 -15.27
N LYS A 30 22.89 -0.04 -14.92
CA LYS A 30 23.77 0.47 -13.87
C LYS A 30 23.37 -0.04 -12.48
N ALA A 31 22.08 -0.10 -12.17
CA ALA A 31 21.58 -0.64 -10.91
C ALA A 31 21.91 -2.13 -10.74
N ALA A 32 21.90 -2.90 -11.83
CA ALA A 32 22.28 -4.31 -11.81
C ALA A 32 23.80 -4.55 -11.80
N MET A 33 24.61 -3.54 -12.12
CA MET A 33 26.07 -3.62 -12.18
C MET A 33 26.73 -2.52 -11.32
N PRO A 34 26.57 -2.56 -9.99
CA PRO A 34 27.01 -1.47 -9.10
C PRO A 34 28.51 -1.18 -9.13
N ASN A 35 29.35 -2.10 -9.61
CA ASN A 35 30.80 -1.92 -9.75
C ASN A 35 31.25 -1.38 -11.13
N SER A 36 30.32 -1.06 -12.04
CA SER A 36 30.64 -0.45 -13.33
C SER A 36 30.79 1.06 -13.16
N GLN A 37 32.04 1.54 -13.07
CA GLN A 37 32.36 2.97 -13.05
C GLN A 37 32.07 3.65 -14.39
N ASP A 38 32.07 2.89 -15.48
CA ASP A 38 31.92 3.44 -16.83
C ASP A 38 30.46 3.78 -17.16
N PRO A 39 30.23 4.94 -17.82
CA PRO A 39 28.91 5.29 -18.34
C PRO A 39 28.50 4.30 -19.44
N ILE A 40 27.27 3.80 -19.34
CA ILE A 40 26.70 2.89 -20.34
C ILE A 40 26.26 3.70 -21.56
N ASP A 41 27.00 3.56 -22.66
CA ASP A 41 26.68 4.19 -23.94
C ASP A 41 25.64 3.38 -24.74
N GLU A 42 24.85 4.06 -25.58
CA GLU A 42 23.82 3.46 -26.45
C GLU A 42 24.42 2.58 -27.55
N ASN A 43 25.71 2.76 -27.88
CA ASN A 43 26.42 1.90 -28.82
C ASN A 43 27.05 0.67 -28.16
N SER A 44 26.97 0.54 -26.83
CA SER A 44 27.60 -0.56 -26.10
C SER A 44 26.79 -1.86 -26.22
N LYS A 45 27.47 -3.01 -26.30
CA LYS A 45 26.82 -4.33 -26.31
C LYS A 45 25.96 -4.57 -25.06
N ILE A 46 26.38 -4.00 -23.93
CA ILE A 46 25.65 -4.09 -22.66
C ILE A 46 24.31 -3.37 -22.76
N PHE A 47 24.28 -2.16 -23.33
CA PHE A 47 23.04 -1.43 -23.56
C PHE A 47 22.06 -2.24 -24.41
N TRP A 48 22.51 -2.77 -25.54
CA TRP A 48 21.65 -3.57 -26.43
C TRP A 48 21.11 -4.82 -25.74
N ARG A 49 21.95 -5.55 -24.99
CA ARG A 49 21.52 -6.72 -24.22
C ARG A 49 20.42 -6.38 -23.20
N TRP A 50 20.58 -5.29 -22.45
CA TRP A 50 19.58 -4.86 -21.47
C TRP A 50 18.31 -4.35 -22.15
N LYS A 51 18.45 -3.64 -23.28
CA LYS A 51 17.31 -3.17 -24.08
C LYS A 51 16.47 -4.34 -24.57
N ASP A 52 17.09 -5.34 -25.17
CA ASP A 52 16.40 -6.52 -25.71
C ASP A 52 15.73 -7.33 -24.60
N LEU A 53 16.40 -7.48 -23.45
CA LEU A 53 15.81 -8.12 -22.27
C LEU A 53 14.59 -7.35 -21.74
N MET A 54 14.68 -6.02 -21.67
CA MET A 54 13.56 -5.18 -21.20
C MET A 54 12.37 -5.25 -22.14
N ILE A 55 12.59 -5.17 -23.45
CA ILE A 55 11.53 -5.32 -24.46
C ILE A 55 10.89 -6.70 -24.34
N LYS A 56 11.70 -7.76 -24.15
CA LYS A 56 11.15 -9.10 -24.03
C LYS A 56 10.30 -9.28 -22.77
N LEU A 57 10.73 -8.71 -21.64
CA LEU A 57 9.98 -8.71 -20.40
C LEU A 57 8.69 -7.91 -20.50
N GLU A 58 8.71 -6.79 -21.23
CA GLU A 58 7.51 -5.99 -21.51
C GLU A 58 6.48 -6.79 -22.31
N GLU A 59 6.88 -7.44 -23.41
CA GLU A 59 6.00 -8.31 -24.19
C GLU A 59 5.37 -9.41 -23.32
N MET A 60 6.20 -10.13 -22.55
CA MET A 60 5.72 -11.18 -21.67
C MET A 60 4.75 -10.66 -20.61
N LEU A 61 5.03 -9.48 -20.04
CA LEU A 61 4.17 -8.87 -19.03
C LEU A 61 2.81 -8.47 -19.62
N LEU A 62 2.80 -7.85 -20.80
CA LEU A 62 1.57 -7.46 -21.50
C LEU A 62 0.73 -8.67 -21.89
N GLU A 63 1.36 -9.73 -22.41
CA GLU A 63 0.68 -11.00 -22.72
C GLU A 63 0.08 -11.64 -21.46
N THR A 64 0.84 -11.66 -20.36
CA THR A 64 0.39 -12.23 -19.08
C THR A 64 -0.80 -11.45 -18.50
N LEU A 65 -0.81 -10.13 -18.68
CA LEU A 65 -1.92 -9.27 -18.27
C LEU A 65 -3.09 -9.27 -19.26
N CYS A 66 -3.06 -10.12 -20.31
CA CYS A 66 -4.06 -10.12 -21.38
C CYS A 66 -4.26 -8.73 -22.01
N PHE A 67 -3.20 -7.91 -22.05
CA PHE A 67 -3.22 -6.51 -22.47
C PHE A 67 -4.16 -5.60 -21.66
N GLU A 68 -4.59 -6.03 -20.47
CA GLU A 68 -5.38 -5.22 -19.54
C GLU A 68 -4.43 -4.38 -18.66
N VAL A 69 -4.19 -3.14 -19.09
CA VAL A 69 -3.17 -2.25 -18.49
C VAL A 69 -3.76 -1.13 -17.62
N THR A 70 -5.06 -1.20 -17.32
CA THR A 70 -5.81 -0.22 -16.51
C THR A 70 -6.37 -0.85 -15.23
N PRO A 71 -5.52 -1.33 -14.29
CA PRO A 71 -6.02 -1.79 -13.01
C PRO A 71 -6.63 -0.63 -12.23
N ALA A 72 -7.72 -0.91 -11.50
CA ALA A 72 -8.33 0.06 -10.61
C ALA A 72 -7.32 0.52 -9.55
N ASN A 73 -7.21 1.83 -9.36
CA ASN A 73 -6.19 2.43 -8.51
C ASN A 73 -6.70 2.59 -7.06
N PRO A 74 -6.10 1.95 -6.05
CA PRO A 74 -6.56 2.03 -4.66
C PRO A 74 -6.49 3.45 -4.09
N TYR A 75 -5.56 4.28 -4.54
CA TYR A 75 -5.49 5.69 -4.17
C TYR A 75 -6.74 6.44 -4.57
N ARG A 76 -7.24 6.23 -5.81
CA ARG A 76 -8.44 6.91 -6.30
C ARG A 76 -9.70 6.41 -5.58
N VAL A 77 -9.81 5.10 -5.40
CA VAL A 77 -10.94 4.48 -4.70
C VAL A 77 -11.02 5.01 -3.27
N THR A 78 -9.90 5.03 -2.54
CA THR A 78 -9.85 5.53 -1.16
C THR A 78 -10.06 7.03 -1.06
N LEU A 79 -9.54 7.83 -2.00
CA LEU A 79 -9.74 9.29 -2.02
C LEU A 79 -11.24 9.63 -2.14
N LYS A 80 -11.95 8.91 -3.02
CA LYS A 80 -13.40 9.03 -3.19
C LYS A 80 -14.16 8.55 -1.94
N ALA A 81 -13.82 7.38 -1.41
CA ALA A 81 -14.48 6.82 -0.22
C ALA A 81 -14.32 7.70 1.02
N LEU A 82 -13.17 8.37 1.18
CA LEU A 82 -12.93 9.33 2.27
C LEU A 82 -13.49 10.74 1.98
N ARG A 83 -14.21 10.92 0.88
CA ARG A 83 -14.87 12.17 0.46
C ARG A 83 -13.89 13.36 0.51
N LEU A 84 -12.69 13.15 -0.01
CA LEU A 84 -11.64 14.16 -0.04
C LEU A 84 -11.74 15.07 -1.28
N GLU A 85 -12.47 14.64 -2.31
CA GLU A 85 -12.75 15.45 -3.51
C GLU A 85 -14.03 16.28 -3.39
N GLU A 86 -14.86 15.99 -2.39
CA GLU A 86 -16.15 16.66 -2.17
C GLU A 86 -15.99 17.87 -1.24
N ASP A 87 -16.64 18.98 -1.59
CA ASP A 87 -16.74 20.17 -0.74
C ASP A 87 -17.91 20.02 0.25
N ILE A 88 -17.72 19.14 1.24
CA ILE A 88 -18.70 18.86 2.29
C ILE A 88 -18.23 19.37 3.67
N PRO A 89 -19.14 19.85 4.53
CA PRO A 89 -18.82 20.17 5.91
C PRO A 89 -18.24 18.96 6.66
N ARG A 90 -17.05 19.12 7.27
CA ARG A 90 -16.35 18.05 8.01
C ARG A 90 -16.73 18.06 9.49
N GLU A 91 -17.99 17.77 9.78
CA GLU A 91 -18.53 17.85 11.14
C GLU A 91 -18.20 16.62 11.99
N SER A 92 -18.25 15.42 11.39
CA SER A 92 -17.95 14.18 12.11
C SER A 92 -16.45 14.00 12.35
N GLU A 93 -16.08 13.33 13.44
CA GLU A 93 -14.68 13.01 13.75
C GLU A 93 -14.00 12.25 12.61
N TRP A 94 -14.73 11.31 11.99
CA TRP A 94 -14.30 10.56 10.81
C TRP A 94 -13.91 11.47 9.63
N LEU A 95 -14.78 12.43 9.28
CA LEU A 95 -14.54 13.35 8.17
C LEU A 95 -13.40 14.34 8.45
N ARG A 96 -13.19 14.70 9.72
CA ARG A 96 -12.07 15.56 10.14
C ARG A 96 -10.72 14.83 10.00
N LYS A 97 -10.69 13.53 10.32
CA LYS A 97 -9.48 12.69 10.23
C LYS A 97 -9.20 12.13 8.83
N SER A 98 -10.17 12.18 7.92
CA SER A 98 -10.09 11.57 6.58
C SER A 98 -8.82 11.94 5.81
N LYS A 99 -8.32 13.18 5.92
CA LYS A 99 -7.09 13.61 5.24
C LYS A 99 -5.85 12.92 5.81
N ASP A 100 -5.75 12.84 7.13
CA ASP A 100 -4.60 12.21 7.81
C ASP A 100 -4.62 10.70 7.58
N LEU A 101 -5.80 10.08 7.66
CA LEU A 101 -6.01 8.67 7.30
C LEU A 101 -5.54 8.39 5.87
N PHE A 102 -5.90 9.23 4.91
CA PHE A 102 -5.47 9.05 3.52
C PHE A 102 -3.94 9.14 3.35
N ILE A 103 -3.28 10.04 4.09
CA ILE A 103 -1.81 10.12 4.09
C ILE A 103 -1.21 8.81 4.60
N HIS A 104 -1.78 8.20 5.65
CA HIS A 104 -1.34 6.90 6.15
C HIS A 104 -1.65 5.74 5.18
N CYS A 105 -2.78 5.82 4.44
CA CYS A 105 -3.12 4.87 3.40
C CYS A 105 -2.06 4.85 2.29
N THR A 106 -1.53 6.01 1.88
CA THR A 106 -0.54 6.08 0.78
C THR A 106 0.70 5.25 1.09
N ASN A 107 1.24 5.35 2.31
CA ASN A 107 2.34 4.50 2.75
C ASN A 107 1.98 3.02 2.75
N THR A 108 0.74 2.69 3.11
CA THR A 108 0.25 1.30 3.10
C THR A 108 0.15 0.76 1.68
N PHE A 109 -0.38 1.53 0.73
CA PHE A 109 -0.45 1.12 -0.67
C PHE A 109 0.92 0.91 -1.29
N GLU A 110 1.90 1.77 -0.98
CA GLU A 110 3.29 1.54 -1.37
C GLU A 110 3.87 0.26 -0.76
N LEU A 111 3.50 -0.09 0.49
CA LEU A 111 3.91 -1.37 1.08
C LEU A 111 3.27 -2.55 0.35
N THR A 112 1.97 -2.47 0.04
CA THR A 112 1.26 -3.53 -0.69
C THR A 112 1.78 -3.70 -2.11
N SER A 113 2.33 -2.67 -2.76
CA SER A 113 2.88 -2.77 -4.12
C SER A 113 4.16 -3.61 -4.21
N ARG A 114 4.78 -3.93 -3.07
CA ARG A 114 5.96 -4.81 -2.98
C ARG A 114 5.60 -6.31 -3.05
N VAL A 115 4.32 -6.64 -2.93
CA VAL A 115 3.77 -8.01 -2.98
C VAL A 115 2.68 -8.07 -4.06
N PRO A 116 2.36 -9.25 -4.61
CA PRO A 116 1.32 -9.38 -5.64
C PRO A 116 -0.11 -9.31 -5.08
N LEU A 117 -0.36 -8.47 -4.06
CA LEU A 117 -1.65 -8.43 -3.36
C LEU A 117 -2.81 -8.02 -4.28
N MET A 118 -2.55 -7.08 -5.20
CA MET A 118 -3.52 -6.64 -6.22
C MET A 118 -3.92 -7.71 -7.24
N LEU A 119 -3.20 -8.84 -7.30
CA LEU A 119 -3.57 -9.98 -8.14
C LEU A 119 -4.46 -10.98 -7.39
N LEU A 120 -4.51 -10.89 -6.05
CA LEU A 120 -5.24 -11.84 -5.19
C LEU A 120 -6.55 -11.25 -4.66
N HIS A 121 -6.59 -9.92 -4.49
CA HIS A 121 -7.70 -9.21 -3.87
C HIS A 121 -8.16 -8.06 -4.75
N GLU A 122 -9.46 -7.77 -4.71
CA GLU A 122 -10.02 -6.62 -5.40
C GLU A 122 -9.49 -5.30 -4.85
N THR A 123 -9.42 -4.28 -5.70
CA THR A 123 -8.94 -2.94 -5.31
C THR A 123 -9.76 -2.36 -4.15
N ASN A 124 -11.06 -2.62 -4.09
CA ASN A 124 -11.93 -2.15 -3.01
C ASN A 124 -11.50 -2.73 -1.65
N VAL A 125 -11.23 -4.03 -1.59
CA VAL A 125 -10.74 -4.73 -0.39
C VAL A 125 -9.41 -4.13 0.06
N ILE A 126 -8.48 -3.90 -0.86
CA ILE A 126 -7.16 -3.31 -0.57
C ILE A 126 -7.31 -1.87 -0.08
N SER A 127 -8.22 -1.10 -0.68
CA SER A 127 -8.55 0.26 -0.25
C SER A 127 -9.08 0.30 1.18
N VAL A 128 -10.00 -0.61 1.54
CA VAL A 128 -10.50 -0.73 2.92
C VAL A 128 -9.40 -1.19 3.87
N LEU A 129 -8.58 -2.16 3.47
CA LEU A 129 -7.42 -2.59 4.27
C LEU A 129 -6.48 -1.42 4.58
N GLY A 130 -6.19 -0.56 3.59
CA GLY A 130 -5.38 0.64 3.78
C GLY A 130 -5.95 1.56 4.86
N VAL A 131 -7.27 1.75 4.85
CA VAL A 131 -7.98 2.57 5.84
C VAL A 131 -7.97 1.91 7.22
N VAL A 132 -8.28 0.61 7.31
CA VAL A 132 -8.21 -0.18 8.55
C VAL A 132 -6.82 -0.06 9.19
N LEU A 133 -5.74 -0.25 8.42
CA LEU A 133 -4.39 -0.16 8.95
C LEU A 133 -4.01 1.28 9.36
N SER A 134 -4.58 2.29 8.71
CA SER A 134 -4.38 3.69 9.08
C SER A 134 -5.10 4.02 10.38
N CYS A 135 -6.35 3.60 10.51
CA CYS A 135 -7.15 3.64 11.72
C CYS A 135 -6.47 2.94 12.91
N ALA A 136 -5.82 1.80 12.67
CA ALA A 136 -5.06 1.08 13.68
C ALA A 136 -3.86 1.88 14.21
N ARG A 137 -3.24 2.75 13.40
CA ARG A 137 -2.14 3.63 13.83
C ARG A 137 -2.64 4.81 14.64
N ASP A 138 -3.74 5.40 14.20
CA ASP A 138 -4.29 6.63 14.78
C ASP A 138 -5.27 6.37 15.93
N GLY A 139 -5.54 5.10 16.25
CA GLY A 139 -6.50 4.68 17.26
C GLY A 139 -7.95 5.08 16.93
N THR A 140 -8.25 5.30 15.65
CA THR A 140 -9.58 5.71 15.19
C THR A 140 -10.36 4.49 14.74
N ARG A 141 -11.67 4.44 15.01
CA ARG A 141 -12.51 3.33 14.55
C ARG A 141 -12.97 3.53 13.11
N VAL A 142 -13.12 2.42 12.40
CA VAL A 142 -13.72 2.42 11.06
C VAL A 142 -15.23 2.34 11.21
N PRO A 143 -16.00 3.29 10.65
CA PRO A 143 -17.46 3.21 10.66
C PRO A 143 -17.95 1.98 9.89
N GLY A 144 -19.01 1.34 10.39
CA GLY A 144 -19.55 0.10 9.81
C GLY A 144 -20.05 0.29 8.37
N GLU A 145 -20.60 1.46 8.06
CA GLU A 145 -21.07 1.85 6.74
C GLU A 145 -19.96 1.94 5.69
N PHE A 146 -18.70 2.12 6.10
CA PHE A 146 -17.58 2.29 5.19
C PHE A 146 -17.30 1.04 4.34
N PHE A 147 -17.57 -0.14 4.90
CA PHE A 147 -17.46 -1.42 4.19
C PHE A 147 -18.53 -1.53 3.08
N ALA A 148 -19.76 -1.09 3.40
CA ALA A 148 -20.87 -1.09 2.44
C ALA A 148 -20.65 -0.08 1.30
N GLU A 149 -20.02 1.07 1.55
CA GLU A 149 -19.71 2.06 0.51
C GLU A 149 -18.78 1.52 -0.59
N LEU A 150 -17.94 0.52 -0.28
CA LEU A 150 -16.99 -0.09 -1.20
C LEU A 150 -17.36 -1.53 -1.59
N ASP A 151 -18.58 -1.97 -1.29
CA ASP A 151 -19.09 -3.30 -1.63
C ASP A 151 -18.14 -4.43 -1.18
N THR A 152 -17.67 -4.35 0.07
CA THR A 152 -16.77 -5.35 0.65
C THR A 152 -17.18 -5.72 2.07
N ASP A 153 -16.73 -6.87 2.54
CA ASP A 153 -17.00 -7.36 3.88
C ASP A 153 -15.74 -7.44 4.76
N LYS A 154 -15.96 -7.68 6.06
CA LYS A 154 -14.91 -7.71 7.07
C LYS A 154 -14.01 -8.94 6.91
N ASP A 155 -14.55 -10.05 6.41
CA ASP A 155 -13.85 -11.33 6.26
C ASP A 155 -12.88 -11.28 5.08
N GLN A 156 -13.28 -10.68 3.96
CA GLN A 156 -12.44 -10.38 2.80
C GLN A 156 -11.26 -9.49 3.18
N VAL A 157 -11.51 -8.42 3.96
CA VAL A 157 -10.47 -7.51 4.41
C VAL A 157 -9.50 -8.19 5.37
N TRP A 158 -10.00 -9.05 6.27
CA TRP A 158 -9.15 -9.84 7.15
C TRP A 158 -8.29 -10.85 6.36
N ALA A 159 -8.88 -11.59 5.42
CA ALA A 159 -8.14 -12.50 4.55
C ALA A 159 -7.05 -11.76 3.76
N CYS A 160 -7.35 -10.57 3.24
CA CYS A 160 -6.39 -9.70 2.57
C CYS A 160 -5.23 -9.28 3.48
N TYR A 161 -5.51 -8.99 4.76
CA TYR A 161 -4.46 -8.73 5.75
C TYR A 161 -3.58 -9.96 6.00
N GLU A 162 -4.18 -11.14 6.17
CA GLU A 162 -3.44 -12.39 6.38
C GLU A 162 -2.53 -12.72 5.20
N ASP A 163 -3.03 -12.58 3.97
CA ASP A 163 -2.25 -12.75 2.75
C ASP A 163 -1.13 -11.72 2.63
N LEU A 164 -1.39 -10.45 2.94
CA LEU A 164 -0.35 -9.42 2.98
C LEU A 164 0.77 -9.81 3.95
N VAL A 165 0.42 -10.28 5.15
CA VAL A 165 1.40 -10.74 6.14
C VAL A 165 2.16 -11.97 5.62
N ALA A 166 1.46 -12.95 5.07
CA ALA A 166 2.06 -14.19 4.56
C ALA A 166 3.03 -13.93 3.41
N LEU A 167 2.61 -13.15 2.40
CA LEU A 167 3.42 -12.74 1.25
C LEU A 167 4.61 -11.87 1.64
N SER A 168 4.52 -11.16 2.76
CA SER A 168 5.60 -10.30 3.26
C SER A 168 6.66 -11.04 4.06
N ARG A 169 6.40 -12.28 4.54
CA ARG A 169 7.38 -13.07 5.31
C ARG A 169 8.68 -13.35 4.54
N PRO A 170 8.64 -13.80 3.27
CA PRO A 170 9.86 -14.01 2.48
C PRO A 170 10.65 -12.72 2.26
N LEU A 171 9.99 -11.55 2.28
CA LEU A 171 10.65 -10.26 2.09
C LEU A 171 11.38 -9.77 3.35
N ALA A 172 11.15 -10.38 4.50
CA ALA A 172 11.78 -9.97 5.77
C ALA A 172 13.30 -10.18 5.79
N THR A 173 13.82 -11.08 4.94
CA THR A 173 15.26 -11.35 4.83
C THR A 173 15.97 -10.42 3.84
N LEU A 174 15.24 -9.57 3.13
CA LEU A 174 15.81 -8.61 2.18
C LEU A 174 16.25 -7.33 2.90
N ASP A 175 17.16 -6.59 2.28
CA ASP A 175 17.58 -5.29 2.78
C ASP A 175 16.46 -4.23 2.66
N THR A 176 16.52 -3.20 3.50
CA THR A 176 15.72 -1.98 3.32
C THR A 176 15.99 -1.40 1.92
N PRO A 177 14.97 -1.00 1.14
CA PRO A 177 13.58 -0.70 1.52
C PRO A 177 12.55 -1.78 1.12
N PHE A 178 12.97 -3.02 0.89
CA PHE A 178 12.10 -4.09 0.37
C PHE A 178 11.27 -4.79 1.47
N GLN A 179 11.65 -4.61 2.73
CA GLN A 179 10.92 -5.14 3.88
C GLN A 179 9.55 -4.47 4.02
N VAL A 180 8.52 -5.27 4.33
CA VAL A 180 7.14 -4.79 4.50
C VAL A 180 6.68 -4.88 5.95
N LEU A 181 6.88 -6.04 6.59
CA LEU A 181 6.38 -6.33 7.94
C LEU A 181 6.77 -5.33 9.04
N PRO A 182 8.01 -4.79 9.09
CA PRO A 182 8.39 -3.83 10.14
C PRO A 182 7.56 -2.55 10.11
N HIS A 183 7.01 -2.21 8.95
CA HIS A 183 6.26 -0.98 8.76
C HIS A 183 4.76 -1.17 8.95
N LEU A 184 4.23 -2.40 8.99
CA LEU A 184 2.80 -2.68 9.13
C LEU A 184 2.36 -2.73 10.61
N PRO A 185 1.16 -2.19 10.93
CA PRO A 185 0.50 -2.46 12.20
C PRO A 185 0.29 -3.97 12.36
N LYS A 186 0.70 -4.51 13.51
CA LYS A 186 0.44 -5.90 13.87
C LYS A 186 -0.93 -5.96 14.53
N LEU A 187 -1.89 -6.56 13.84
CA LEU A 187 -3.25 -6.71 14.31
C LEU A 187 -3.51 -8.18 14.60
N THR A 188 -4.11 -8.46 15.76
CA THR A 188 -4.80 -9.73 15.99
C THR A 188 -6.23 -9.64 15.46
N HIS A 189 -6.85 -10.79 15.21
CA HIS A 189 -8.24 -10.83 14.76
C HIS A 189 -9.18 -10.09 15.73
N GLU A 190 -8.95 -10.23 17.05
CA GLU A 190 -9.72 -9.49 18.07
C GLU A 190 -9.55 -7.97 17.97
N GLN A 191 -8.32 -7.50 17.73
CA GLN A 191 -8.04 -6.08 17.56
C GLN A 191 -8.71 -5.54 16.28
N PHE A 192 -8.68 -6.32 15.20
CA PHE A 192 -9.37 -6.00 13.97
C PHE A 192 -10.88 -5.86 14.22
N VAL A 193 -11.54 -6.86 14.80
CA VAL A 193 -12.98 -6.83 15.10
C VAL A 193 -13.36 -5.63 15.97
N ARG A 194 -12.52 -5.26 16.96
CA ARG A 194 -12.76 -4.06 17.78
C ARG A 194 -12.63 -2.75 17.00
N LEU A 195 -11.76 -2.72 15.99
CA LEU A 195 -11.52 -1.54 15.17
C LEU A 195 -12.66 -1.30 14.16
N VAL A 196 -13.27 -2.37 13.67
CA VAL A 196 -14.30 -2.37 12.60
C VAL A 196 -15.71 -2.71 13.09
N GLY A 197 -15.89 -2.88 14.41
CA GLY A 197 -17.15 -3.31 15.02
C GLY A 197 -18.09 -2.15 15.38
N ASP A 198 -19.40 -2.41 15.33
CA ASP A 198 -20.50 -1.48 15.66
C ASP A 198 -20.59 -1.11 17.16
N ALA A 199 -19.65 -1.55 17.98
CA ALA A 199 -19.68 -1.30 19.40
C ALA A 199 -19.45 0.20 19.66
N ALA A 200 -20.49 0.89 20.14
CA ALA A 200 -20.39 2.19 20.76
C ALA A 200 -19.17 2.25 21.70
N PRO A 201 -18.51 3.42 21.85
CA PRO A 201 -17.46 3.57 22.85
C PRO A 201 -18.01 3.09 24.19
N PRO A 202 -17.24 2.31 24.98
CA PRO A 202 -17.65 1.98 26.33
C PRO A 202 -17.91 3.31 27.04
N THR A 203 -19.17 3.52 27.42
CA THR A 203 -19.59 4.65 28.25
C THR A 203 -18.71 4.65 29.48
N ASP A 204 -18.11 5.81 29.77
CA ASP A 204 -17.32 6.10 30.95
C ASP A 204 -17.78 5.31 32.17
N GLN A 205 -17.00 4.31 32.58
CA GLN A 205 -16.98 3.84 33.95
C GLN A 205 -15.53 3.63 34.40
N ALA A 206 -15.12 4.60 35.23
CA ALA A 206 -14.13 4.49 36.28
C ALA A 206 -12.67 4.23 35.87
N LEU A 207 -11.98 5.28 35.42
CA LEU A 207 -10.63 5.55 35.91
C LEU A 207 -10.74 5.89 37.40
N GLU A 208 -10.67 4.86 38.22
CA GLU A 208 -10.55 4.94 39.67
C GLU A 208 -9.31 5.78 40.01
N LYS A 209 -9.54 7.00 40.52
CA LYS A 209 -8.49 7.86 41.08
C LYS A 209 -7.91 7.14 42.30
N ASN A 210 -6.69 6.64 42.18
CA ASN A 210 -5.90 6.26 43.35
C ASN A 210 -5.74 7.48 44.28
N PRO A 211 -6.06 7.37 45.59
CA PRO A 211 -5.84 8.46 46.53
C PRO A 211 -4.35 8.65 46.80
N ALA A 212 -3.93 9.91 46.88
CA ALA A 212 -2.58 10.32 47.25
C ALA A 212 -2.20 9.84 48.66
N PRO A 213 -0.94 9.47 48.93
CA PRO A 213 -0.52 9.11 50.28
C PRO A 213 -0.43 10.37 51.16
N GLU A 214 -1.23 10.38 52.23
CA GLU A 214 -1.12 11.32 53.34
C GLU A 214 0.27 11.26 53.99
N LYS A 215 0.83 12.44 54.23
CA LYS A 215 1.96 12.66 55.14
C LYS A 215 1.58 12.22 56.55
N LYS A 216 2.45 11.48 57.23
CA LYS A 216 2.43 11.33 58.69
C LYS A 216 3.84 11.50 59.26
N GLY A 217 3.92 12.32 60.30
CA GLY A 217 4.99 12.34 61.31
C GLY A 217 6.12 13.30 61.02
#